data_AF-A0A671M226-F1
#
_entry.id   AF-A0A671M226-F1
#
_cell.length_a   1.000
_cell.length_b   1.000
_cell.length_c   1.000
_cell.angle_alpha   90.00
_cell.angle_beta   90.00
_cell.angle_gamma   90.00
#
_symmetry.space_group_name_H-M   'P 1'
#
loop_
_entity.id
_entity.type
_entity.pdbx_description
1 polymer ?
#
loop_
_entity_poly.entity_id
_entity_poly.type
_entity_poly.pdbx_seq_one_letter_code
_entity_poly.pdbx_strand_id
1 'polypeptide(L)'
;GVTEGYNGTIFAYGQTGSGKSFTMQGVLDPPSQRGIIPRAFEHIFETIQCAENTKFLVRASYLEIYKEEIRDLLGKETKQKMELKEHPERGVYVRDLSMHTVHSVGECERIMDQETQQLLKFECV
;
A
#
# COMPACT_ATOMS: atom_id res chain seq x y z
N GLY A 1 4.15 6.66 14.99
CA GLY A 1 3.71 7.26 13.71
C GLY A 1 2.41 6.63 13.23
N VAL A 2 2.45 5.80 12.18
CA VAL A 2 1.23 5.15 11.65
C VAL A 2 0.63 4.15 12.63
N THR A 3 1.47 3.40 13.35
CA THR A 3 1.06 2.47 14.42
C THR A 3 0.51 3.16 15.67
N GLU A 4 0.59 4.49 15.75
CA GLU A 4 -0.01 5.32 16.81
C GLU A 4 -1.34 5.98 16.36
N GLY A 5 -1.83 5.64 15.16
CA GLY A 5 -3.10 6.14 14.63
C GLY A 5 -3.02 7.37 13.73
N TYR A 6 -1.82 7.73 13.24
CA TYR A 6 -1.63 8.84 12.30
C TYR A 6 -1.59 8.39 10.83
N ASN A 7 -2.12 9.22 9.94
CA ASN A 7 -2.01 8.98 8.49
C ASN A 7 -0.57 9.27 8.01
N GLY A 8 0.01 8.33 7.24
CA GLY A 8 1.31 8.48 6.61
C GLY A 8 1.25 8.25 5.10
N THR A 9 1.94 9.09 4.33
CA THR A 9 2.02 8.98 2.86
C THR A 9 3.47 9.13 2.40
N ILE A 10 3.93 8.21 1.58
CA ILE A 10 5.24 8.28 0.91
C ILE A 10 5.00 8.18 -0.60
N PHE A 11 5.60 9.10 -1.36
CA PHE A 11 5.54 9.12 -2.81
C PHE A 11 6.94 9.30 -3.40
N ALA A 12 7.22 8.59 -4.50
CA ALA A 12 8.45 8.78 -5.27
C ALA A 12 8.13 9.59 -6.54
N TYR A 13 8.85 10.68 -6.76
CA TYR A 13 8.68 11.57 -7.92
C TYR A 13 10.01 11.77 -8.65
N GLY A 14 9.97 11.85 -9.98
CA GLY A 14 11.15 11.99 -10.83
C GLY A 14 10.93 11.49 -12.25
N GLN A 15 11.88 11.75 -13.15
CA GLN A 15 11.80 11.35 -14.55
C GLN A 15 11.77 9.82 -14.74
N THR A 16 11.34 9.34 -15.91
CA THR A 16 11.46 7.92 -16.26
C THR A 16 12.92 7.46 -16.19
N GLY A 17 13.15 6.30 -15.60
CA GLY A 17 14.52 5.78 -15.37
C GLY A 17 15.24 6.37 -14.15
N SER A 18 14.65 7.31 -13.39
CA SER A 18 15.29 7.89 -12.19
C SER A 18 15.30 6.99 -10.94
N GLY A 19 14.89 5.73 -11.07
CA GLY A 19 14.91 4.78 -9.95
C GLY A 19 13.69 4.79 -9.02
N LYS A 20 12.57 5.46 -9.35
CA LYS A 20 11.36 5.49 -8.48
C LYS A 20 10.89 4.10 -8.02
N SER A 21 10.76 3.17 -8.97
CA SER A 21 10.35 1.79 -8.68
C SER A 21 11.39 1.07 -7.83
N PHE A 22 12.67 1.33 -8.09
CA PHE A 22 13.77 0.77 -7.31
C PHE A 22 13.77 1.30 -5.87
N THR A 23 13.44 2.58 -5.66
CA THR A 23 13.32 3.13 -4.30
C THR A 23 12.09 2.58 -3.56
N MET A 24 10.95 2.49 -4.22
CA MET A 24 9.70 2.05 -3.57
C MET A 24 9.66 0.53 -3.36
N GLN A 25 9.88 -0.25 -4.41
CA GLN A 25 9.85 -1.72 -4.37
C GLN A 25 11.24 -2.30 -4.09
N GLY A 26 12.24 -1.83 -4.83
CA GLY A 26 13.58 -2.40 -4.82
C GLY A 26 13.64 -3.80 -5.41
N VAL A 27 14.61 -4.58 -4.95
CA VAL A 27 14.77 -5.99 -5.30
C VAL A 27 14.55 -6.83 -4.04
N LEU A 28 13.80 -7.93 -4.15
CA LEU A 28 13.48 -8.79 -3.01
C LEU A 28 14.71 -9.50 -2.43
N ASP A 29 15.65 -9.86 -3.31
CA ASP A 29 16.92 -10.54 -3.01
C ASP A 29 18.07 -9.88 -3.81
N PRO A 30 19.13 -9.37 -3.17
CA PRO A 30 19.45 -9.44 -1.74
C PRO A 30 18.62 -8.49 -0.85
N PRO A 31 18.40 -8.82 0.44
CA PRO A 31 17.64 -7.97 1.39
C PRO A 31 18.16 -6.52 1.50
N SER A 32 19.45 -6.29 1.22
CA SER A 32 20.04 -4.96 1.18
C SER A 32 19.47 -4.06 0.08
N GLN A 33 18.86 -4.63 -0.96
CA GLN A 33 18.26 -3.90 -2.07
C GLN A 33 16.73 -3.76 -1.97
N ARG A 34 16.11 -4.23 -0.88
CA ARG A 34 14.67 -4.01 -0.65
C ARG A 34 14.35 -2.52 -0.56
N GLY A 35 13.26 -2.12 -1.20
CA GLY A 35 12.77 -0.74 -1.22
C GLY A 35 12.00 -0.37 0.04
N ILE A 36 11.37 0.81 0.02
CA ILE A 36 10.60 1.37 1.14
C ILE A 36 9.41 0.47 1.51
N ILE A 37 8.68 -0.05 0.52
CA ILE A 37 7.43 -0.77 0.75
C ILE A 37 7.64 -2.08 1.52
N PRO A 38 8.49 -3.04 1.06
CA PRO A 38 8.70 -4.28 1.82
C PRO A 38 9.26 -4.02 3.22
N ARG A 39 10.12 -3.01 3.39
CA ARG A 39 10.63 -2.59 4.72
C ARG A 39 9.53 -2.03 5.62
N ALA A 40 8.56 -1.30 5.05
CA ALA A 40 7.42 -0.81 5.80
C ALA A 40 6.55 -1.96 6.32
N PHE A 41 6.40 -3.05 5.55
CA PHE A 41 5.66 -4.23 6.00
C PHE A 41 6.34 -4.90 7.18
N GLU A 42 7.64 -5.16 7.06
CA GLU A 42 8.46 -5.72 8.14
C GLU A 42 8.28 -4.89 9.42
N HIS A 43 8.51 -3.58 9.33
CA HIS A 43 8.42 -2.68 10.48
C HIS A 43 7.02 -2.62 11.10
N ILE A 44 5.94 -2.62 10.29
CA ILE A 44 4.56 -2.65 10.79
C ILE A 44 4.31 -3.95 11.58
N PHE A 45 4.64 -5.10 10.99
CA PHE A 45 4.38 -6.40 11.63
C PHE A 45 5.30 -6.70 12.82
N GLU A 46 6.53 -6.16 12.83
CA GLU A 46 7.40 -6.17 14.01
C GLU A 46 6.80 -5.33 15.15
N THR A 47 6.31 -4.13 14.84
CA THR A 47 5.68 -3.26 15.85
C THR A 47 4.44 -3.91 16.45
N ILE A 48 3.61 -4.55 15.63
CA ILE A 48 2.41 -5.28 16.07
C ILE A 48 2.78 -6.43 17.00
N GLN A 49 3.84 -7.18 16.69
CA GLN A 49 4.29 -8.31 17.53
C GLN A 49 4.83 -7.85 18.89
N CYS A 50 5.48 -6.68 18.94
CA CYS A 50 6.04 -6.12 20.17
C CYS A 50 5.00 -5.39 21.04
N ALA A 51 3.81 -5.11 20.52
CA ALA A 51 2.79 -4.35 21.23
C ALA A 51 1.99 -5.24 22.19
N GLU A 52 2.11 -4.97 23.49
CA GLU A 52 1.30 -5.62 24.52
C GLU A 52 0.01 -4.81 24.75
N ASN A 53 -1.13 -5.50 24.88
CA ASN A 53 -2.47 -4.94 25.16
C ASN A 53 -3.16 -4.14 24.03
N THR A 54 -2.65 -4.18 22.80
CA THR A 54 -3.30 -3.57 21.64
C THR A 54 -3.66 -4.62 20.60
N LYS A 55 -4.87 -4.55 20.04
CA LYS A 55 -5.28 -5.39 18.90
C LYS A 55 -5.19 -4.56 17.63
N PHE A 56 -4.60 -5.12 16.59
CA PHE A 56 -4.42 -4.46 15.30
C PHE A 56 -5.22 -5.17 14.21
N LEU A 57 -5.80 -4.39 13.29
CA LEU A 57 -6.38 -4.91 12.05
C LEU A 57 -5.68 -4.26 10.86
N VAL A 58 -4.80 -5.00 10.20
CA VAL A 58 -4.09 -4.49 9.03
C VAL A 58 -4.89 -4.77 7.78
N ARG A 59 -5.16 -3.73 6.99
CA ARG A 59 -5.82 -3.84 5.68
C ARG A 59 -4.98 -3.16 4.61
N ALA A 60 -4.92 -3.79 3.44
CA ALA A 60 -4.20 -3.30 2.28
C ALA A 60 -5.16 -3.06 1.12
N SER A 61 -4.88 -1.99 0.36
CA SER A 61 -5.49 -1.72 -0.94
C SER A 61 -4.39 -1.34 -1.92
N TYR A 62 -4.58 -1.68 -3.19
CA TYR A 62 -3.62 -1.36 -4.24
C TYR A 62 -4.35 -0.88 -5.49
N LEU A 63 -3.95 0.29 -6.00
CA LEU A 63 -4.60 0.93 -7.13
C LEU A 63 -3.57 1.55 -8.07
N GLU A 64 -3.95 1.66 -9.34
CA GLU A 64 -3.23 2.45 -10.33
C GLU A 64 -4.07 3.63 -10.80
N ILE A 65 -3.38 4.72 -11.13
CA ILE A 65 -3.94 5.87 -11.83
C ILE A 65 -3.30 5.91 -13.23
N TYR A 66 -4.06 5.51 -14.23
CA TYR A 66 -3.59 5.46 -15.61
C TYR A 66 -4.52 6.26 -16.51
N LYS A 67 -3.98 7.27 -17.21
CA LYS A 67 -4.76 8.18 -18.08
C LYS A 67 -5.98 8.79 -17.36
N GLU A 68 -5.76 9.30 -16.15
CA GLU A 68 -6.81 9.88 -15.28
C GLU A 68 -7.90 8.90 -14.85
N GLU A 69 -7.72 7.60 -15.08
CA GLU A 69 -8.61 6.54 -14.60
C GLU A 69 -7.99 5.84 -13.40
N ILE A 70 -8.77 5.71 -12.33
CA ILE A 70 -8.40 4.91 -11.16
C ILE A 70 -8.86 3.48 -11.39
N ARG A 71 -7.97 2.52 -11.15
CA ARG A 71 -8.26 1.09 -11.24
C ARG A 71 -7.80 0.37 -9.98
N ASP A 72 -8.65 -0.51 -9.50
CA ASP A 72 -8.35 -1.40 -8.39
C ASP A 72 -7.55 -2.60 -8.90
N LEU A 73 -6.32 -2.76 -8.41
CA LEU A 73 -5.42 -3.83 -8.83
C LEU A 73 -5.73 -5.15 -8.12
N LEU A 74 -6.44 -5.12 -6.98
CA LEU A 74 -6.80 -6.31 -6.19
C LEU A 74 -8.28 -6.67 -6.31
N GLY A 75 -9.03 -5.92 -7.11
CA GLY A 75 -10.44 -6.14 -7.38
C GLY A 75 -10.68 -7.33 -8.32
N LYS A 76 -11.90 -7.88 -8.28
CA LYS A 76 -12.31 -8.95 -9.21
C LYS A 76 -12.30 -8.50 -10.67
N GLU A 77 -12.55 -7.22 -10.91
CA GLU A 77 -12.58 -6.60 -12.24
C GLU A 77 -11.59 -5.43 -12.30
N THR A 78 -10.35 -5.72 -12.68
CA THR A 78 -9.26 -4.71 -12.80
C THR A 78 -9.51 -3.63 -13.86
N LYS A 79 -10.51 -3.83 -14.75
CA LYS A 79 -10.92 -2.85 -15.76
C LYS A 79 -12.06 -1.94 -15.32
N GLN A 80 -12.65 -2.19 -14.15
CA GLN A 80 -13.70 -1.33 -13.63
C GLN A 80 -13.10 0.03 -13.25
N LYS A 81 -13.67 1.10 -13.81
CA LYS A 81 -13.28 2.47 -13.44
C LYS A 81 -13.79 2.77 -12.04
N MET A 82 -12.91 3.25 -11.18
CA MET A 82 -13.26 3.65 -9.82
C MET A 82 -13.56 5.16 -9.75
N GLU A 83 -14.50 5.54 -8.89
CA GLU A 83 -14.92 6.93 -8.71
C GLU A 83 -14.29 7.53 -7.45
N LEU A 84 -13.83 8.78 -7.54
CA LEU A 84 -13.47 9.58 -6.37
C LEU A 84 -14.71 10.16 -5.71
N LYS A 85 -14.77 10.09 -4.38
CA LYS A 85 -15.81 10.70 -3.56
C LYS A 85 -15.20 11.46 -2.40
N GLU A 86 -15.95 12.43 -1.89
CA GLU A 86 -15.59 13.22 -0.71
C GLU A 86 -16.53 12.92 0.44
N HIS A 87 -15.98 12.81 1.65
CA HIS A 87 -16.73 12.71 2.90
C HIS A 87 -16.21 13.77 3.88
N PRO A 88 -17.08 14.49 4.61
CA PRO A 88 -16.66 15.56 5.53
C PRO A 88 -15.60 15.13 6.57
N GLU A 89 -15.68 13.89 7.05
CA GLU A 89 -14.75 13.37 8.07
C GLU A 89 -13.59 12.54 7.51
N ARG A 90 -13.77 11.88 6.35
CA ARG A 90 -12.78 10.96 5.77
C ARG A 90 -11.91 11.65 4.71
N GLY A 91 -12.32 12.83 4.25
CA GLY A 91 -11.73 13.50 3.10
C GLY A 91 -12.05 12.77 1.79
N VAL A 92 -11.12 12.87 0.84
CA VAL A 92 -11.21 12.22 -0.48
C VAL A 92 -10.90 10.73 -0.36
N TYR A 93 -11.79 9.88 -0.90
CA TYR A 93 -11.62 8.43 -0.95
C TYR A 93 -12.07 7.86 -2.29
N VAL A 94 -11.60 6.65 -2.61
CA VAL A 94 -12.00 5.91 -3.81
C VAL A 94 -13.17 5.00 -3.43
N ARG A 95 -14.31 5.16 -4.12
CA ARG A 95 -15.50 4.35 -3.89
C ARG A 95 -15.26 2.92 -4.38
N ASP A 96 -15.75 1.95 -3.62
CA ASP A 96 -15.72 0.51 -3.95
C ASP A 96 -14.31 -0.08 -4.11
N LEU A 97 -13.26 0.62 -3.65
CA LEU A 97 -11.90 0.12 -3.63
C LEU A 97 -11.80 -1.13 -2.75
N SER A 98 -11.25 -2.22 -3.29
CA SER A 98 -11.07 -3.44 -2.54
C SER A 98 -10.08 -3.26 -1.39
N MET A 99 -10.44 -3.84 -0.25
CA MET A 99 -9.69 -3.74 0.99
C MET A 99 -9.49 -5.15 1.54
N HIS A 100 -8.26 -5.64 1.44
CA HIS A 100 -7.88 -7.01 1.81
C HIS A 100 -7.28 -7.01 3.21
N THR A 101 -7.74 -7.92 4.06
CA THR A 101 -7.15 -8.11 5.39
C THR A 101 -5.86 -8.90 5.24
N VAL A 102 -4.79 -8.44 5.88
CA VAL A 102 -3.47 -9.08 5.83
C VAL A 102 -3.00 -9.41 7.24
N HIS A 103 -2.45 -10.61 7.39
CA HIS A 103 -2.03 -11.18 8.68
C HIS A 103 -0.52 -11.39 8.78
N SER A 104 0.22 -11.22 7.69
CA SER A 104 1.68 -11.37 7.67
C SER A 104 2.34 -10.56 6.56
N VAL A 105 3.64 -10.32 6.72
CA VAL A 105 4.49 -9.71 5.67
C VAL A 105 4.37 -10.47 4.35
N GLY A 106 4.38 -11.80 4.40
CA GLY A 106 4.27 -12.64 3.20
C GLY A 106 2.90 -12.57 2.50
N GLU A 107 1.84 -12.16 3.19
CA GLU A 107 0.55 -11.84 2.53
C GLU A 107 0.59 -10.48 1.84
N CYS A 108 1.25 -9.48 2.44
CA CYS A 108 1.46 -8.19 1.80
C CYS A 108 2.35 -8.32 0.56
N GLU A 109 3.40 -9.13 0.62
CA GLU A 109 4.26 -9.43 -0.55
C GLU A 109 3.46 -10.09 -1.67
N ARG A 110 2.58 -11.07 -1.36
CA ARG A 110 1.68 -11.69 -2.34
C ARG A 110 0.72 -10.70 -3.01
N ILE A 111 0.24 -9.70 -2.25
CA ILE A 111 -0.58 -8.61 -2.80
C ILE A 111 0.22 -7.73 -3.76
N MET A 112 1.52 -7.55 -3.50
CA MET A 112 2.40 -6.72 -4.32
C MET A 112 2.96 -7.40 -5.56
N ASP A 113 3.04 -8.73 -5.59
CA ASP A 113 3.57 -9.48 -6.74
C ASP A 113 2.69 -9.35 -8.01
N GLN A 114 1.50 -8.74 -7.91
CA GLN A 114 0.55 -8.54 -9.02
C GLN A 114 0.88 -7.34 -9.95
N GLU A 115 2.12 -7.26 -10.42
CA GLU A 115 2.65 -6.28 -11.39
C GLU A 115 3.05 -4.88 -10.90
N THR A 116 4.11 -4.40 -11.56
CA THR A 116 4.87 -3.16 -11.36
C THR A 116 4.14 -1.94 -11.91
N GLN A 117 3.61 -1.10 -11.03
CA GLN A 117 3.70 0.38 -11.00
C GLN A 117 2.53 0.93 -10.14
N GLN A 118 2.84 1.95 -9.34
CA GLN A 118 1.91 2.90 -8.71
C GLN A 118 1.45 2.62 -7.26
N LEU A 119 0.53 3.45 -6.78
CA LEU A 119 0.45 3.97 -5.42
C LEU A 119 -0.04 2.91 -4.41
N LEU A 120 0.77 2.59 -3.40
CA LEU A 120 0.29 1.78 -2.27
C LEU A 120 -0.22 2.68 -1.15
N LYS A 121 -1.49 2.48 -0.79
CA LYS A 121 -2.10 3.12 0.37
C LYS A 121 -2.33 2.05 1.44
N PHE A 122 -1.55 2.14 2.51
CA PHE A 122 -1.74 1.32 3.70
C PHE A 122 -2.57 2.10 4.71
N GLU A 123 -3.68 1.49 5.12
CA GLU A 123 -4.53 2.00 6.19
C GLU A 123 -4.42 0.99 7.35
N CYS A 124 -3.62 1.33 8.35
CA CYS A 124 -3.54 0.57 9.60
C CYS A 124 -4.60 1.16 10.54
N VAL A 125 -5.62 0.37 10.88
CA VAL A 125 -6.70 0.77 11.81
C VAL A 125 -6.67 -0.11 13.04
#